data_AF-A0A954V2E1-F1
#
_entry.id   AF-A0A954V2E1-F1
#
_cell.length_a   1.000
_cell.length_b   1.000
_cell.length_c   1.000
_cell.angle_alpha   90.00
_cell.angle_beta   90.00
_cell.angle_gamma   90.00
#
_symmetry.space_group_name_H-M   'P 1'
#
loop_
_entity.id
_entity.type
_entity.pdbx_description
1 polymer ?
#
loop_
_entity_poly.entity_id
_entity_poly.type
_entity_poly.pdbx_seq_one_letter_code
_entity_poly.pdbx_strand_id
1 'polypeptide(L)'
;SADDDRFVELLDEYAVDYVVLARYMRVLPPDTCWKFAGGRIINLHHGLLPSFPGFRPYHDAFAARMLAYGATCHFIVPELDAGNQTIHQSTFCVAPGTRIEQIVHEGQEINEPRCLVEGVRRVVDREVKLHFHRIVATFESR
;
A
#
# COMPACT_ATOMS: atom_id res chain seq x y z
N SER A 1 -6.38 -19.93 -9.51
CA SER A 1 -7.08 -20.14 -10.79
C SER A 1 -6.05 -20.23 -11.91
N ALA A 2 -6.41 -20.68 -13.12
CA ALA A 2 -5.45 -20.76 -14.23
C ALA A 2 -4.72 -19.42 -14.49
N ASP A 3 -5.39 -18.28 -14.25
CA ASP A 3 -4.80 -16.95 -14.37
C ASP A 3 -3.80 -16.63 -13.24
N ASP A 4 -4.06 -17.09 -12.01
CA ASP A 4 -3.18 -16.85 -10.86
C ASP A 4 -1.91 -17.72 -10.93
N ASP A 5 -2.03 -18.94 -11.47
CA ASP A 5 -0.88 -19.81 -11.70
C ASP A 5 0.02 -19.23 -12.79
N ARG A 6 -0.57 -18.75 -13.90
CA ARG A 6 0.17 -18.05 -14.95
C ARG A 6 0.83 -16.77 -14.46
N PHE A 7 0.18 -16.03 -13.56
CA PHE A 7 0.75 -14.84 -12.94
C PHE A 7 2.02 -15.18 -12.15
N VAL A 8 1.99 -16.22 -11.31
CA VAL A 8 3.16 -16.68 -10.55
C VAL A 8 4.29 -17.13 -11.49
N GLU A 9 3.97 -17.94 -12.50
CA GLU A 9 4.95 -18.42 -13.48
C GLU A 9 5.70 -17.27 -14.16
N LEU A 10 4.99 -16.23 -14.57
CA LEU A 10 5.61 -15.06 -15.20
C LEU A 10 6.54 -14.34 -14.22
N LEU A 11 6.12 -14.17 -12.96
CA LEU A 11 6.97 -13.50 -11.96
C LEU A 11 8.26 -14.27 -11.69
N ASP A 12 8.20 -15.61 -11.70
CA ASP A 12 9.38 -16.47 -11.57
C ASP A 12 10.24 -16.46 -12.84
N GLU A 13 9.63 -16.55 -14.03
CA GLU A 13 10.30 -16.50 -15.34
C GLU A 13 11.15 -15.23 -15.50
N TYR A 14 10.60 -14.08 -15.09
CA TYR A 14 11.29 -12.80 -15.16
C TYR A 14 12.14 -12.47 -13.92
N ALA A 15 12.25 -13.40 -12.97
CA ALA A 15 12.98 -13.22 -11.71
C ALA A 15 12.62 -11.89 -11.00
N VAL A 16 11.34 -11.58 -10.88
CA VAL A 16 10.85 -10.30 -10.36
C VAL A 16 11.19 -10.13 -8.87
N ASP A 17 11.94 -9.09 -8.50
CA ASP A 17 12.25 -8.82 -7.09
C ASP A 17 11.01 -8.37 -6.30
N TYR A 18 10.28 -7.39 -6.85
CA TYR A 18 9.12 -6.76 -6.21
C TYR A 18 7.91 -6.66 -7.14
N VAL A 19 6.73 -6.92 -6.59
CA VAL A 19 5.42 -6.71 -7.23
C VAL A 19 4.78 -5.48 -6.60
N VAL A 20 4.46 -4.47 -7.41
CA VAL A 20 3.82 -3.24 -6.94
C VAL A 20 2.36 -3.21 -7.35
N LEU A 21 1.46 -3.22 -6.37
CA LEU A 21 0.01 -3.12 -6.57
C LEU A 21 -0.42 -1.65 -6.53
N ALA A 22 -0.29 -0.98 -7.68
CA ALA A 22 -0.71 0.40 -7.87
C ALA A 22 -2.22 0.50 -8.12
N ARG A 23 -3.03 0.46 -7.04
CA ARG A 23 -4.51 0.35 -7.11
C ARG A 23 -5.01 -0.91 -7.82
N TYR A 24 -4.34 -2.04 -7.59
CA TYR A 24 -4.82 -3.32 -8.10
C TYR A 24 -6.07 -3.76 -7.33
N MET A 25 -7.25 -3.66 -7.97
CA MET A 25 -8.55 -3.84 -7.30
C MET A 25 -8.97 -5.30 -7.11
N ARG A 26 -8.19 -6.27 -7.59
CA ARG A 26 -8.47 -7.69 -7.40
C ARG A 26 -7.80 -8.19 -6.13
N VAL A 27 -8.54 -8.94 -5.33
CA VAL A 27 -7.98 -9.66 -4.19
C VAL A 27 -7.02 -10.72 -4.71
N LEU A 28 -5.77 -10.69 -4.26
CA LEU A 28 -4.82 -11.76 -4.54
C LEU A 28 -5.18 -13.01 -3.71
N PRO A 29 -5.20 -14.21 -4.31
CA PRO A 29 -5.44 -15.43 -3.56
C PRO A 29 -4.38 -15.61 -2.44
N PRO A 30 -4.75 -16.17 -1.27
CA PRO A 30 -3.81 -16.42 -0.19
C PRO A 30 -2.58 -17.22 -0.63
N ASP A 31 -2.76 -18.27 -1.45
CA ASP A 31 -1.67 -19.12 -1.94
C ASP A 31 -0.66 -18.33 -2.78
N THR A 32 -1.14 -17.38 -3.60
CA THR A 32 -0.28 -16.46 -4.36
C THR A 32 0.49 -15.57 -3.39
N CYS A 33 -0.19 -14.94 -2.43
CA CYS A 33 0.45 -14.08 -1.44
C CYS A 33 1.52 -14.83 -0.63
N TRP A 34 1.30 -16.11 -0.31
CA TRP A 34 2.26 -16.96 0.39
C TRP A 34 3.53 -17.23 -0.42
N LYS A 35 3.44 -17.41 -1.74
CA LYS A 35 4.62 -17.57 -2.61
C LYS A 35 5.50 -16.31 -2.67
N PHE A 36 4.91 -15.15 -2.37
CA PHE A 36 5.61 -13.87 -2.26
C PHE A 36 5.74 -13.37 -0.81
N ALA A 37 5.45 -14.25 0.16
CA ALA A 37 5.63 -13.93 1.58
C ALA A 37 7.12 -13.63 1.82
N GLY A 38 7.40 -12.55 2.54
CA GLY A 38 8.77 -12.05 2.72
C GLY A 38 9.00 -10.61 2.26
N GLY A 39 7.94 -9.84 1.98
CA GLY A 39 8.06 -8.42 1.66
C GLY A 39 8.34 -8.14 0.18
N ARG A 40 7.93 -9.04 -0.72
CA ARG A 40 8.07 -8.86 -2.17
C ARG A 40 6.87 -8.14 -2.79
N ILE A 41 5.70 -8.15 -2.15
CA ILE A 41 4.52 -7.43 -2.64
C ILE A 41 4.34 -6.13 -1.86
N ILE A 42 4.34 -5.01 -2.58
CA ILE A 42 4.10 -3.66 -2.06
C ILE A 42 2.74 -3.20 -2.57
N ASN A 43 1.86 -2.77 -1.66
CA ASN A 43 0.53 -2.29 -1.99
C ASN A 43 0.33 -0.84 -1.61
N LEU A 44 -0.45 -0.14 -2.43
CA LEU A 44 -1.00 1.16 -2.10
C LEU A 44 -2.45 1.01 -1.62
N HIS A 45 -2.71 1.40 -0.39
CA HIS A 45 -4.06 1.62 0.11
C HIS A 45 -4.39 3.12 0.01
N HIS A 46 -5.49 3.46 -0.67
CA HIS A 46 -5.95 4.84 -0.91
C HIS A 46 -6.59 5.51 0.31
N GLY A 47 -6.11 5.17 1.51
CA GLY A 47 -6.56 5.68 2.79
C GLY A 47 -5.46 5.65 3.84
N LEU A 48 -5.73 6.26 4.99
CA LEU A 48 -4.85 6.20 6.15
C LEU A 48 -5.21 4.98 7.01
N LEU A 49 -4.29 4.03 7.06
CA LEU A 49 -4.40 2.86 7.94
C LEU A 49 -3.78 3.17 9.31
N PRO A 50 -4.31 2.59 10.39
CA PRO A 50 -5.41 1.62 10.45
C PRO A 50 -6.82 2.24 10.47
N SER A 51 -6.94 3.58 10.42
CA SER A 51 -8.21 4.27 10.67
C SER A 51 -9.28 4.06 9.60
N PHE A 52 -8.90 3.97 8.33
CA PHE A 52 -9.83 3.82 7.20
C PHE A 52 -9.47 2.59 6.36
N PRO A 53 -9.70 1.36 6.87
CA PRO A 53 -9.60 0.16 6.07
C PRO A 53 -10.82 0.06 5.12
N GLY A 54 -10.70 -0.70 4.04
CA GLY A 54 -11.81 -1.00 3.13
C GLY A 54 -11.80 -0.24 1.79
N PHE A 55 -12.93 -0.30 1.08
CA PHE A 55 -12.97 0.04 -0.35
C PHE A 55 -13.12 1.53 -0.66
N ARG A 56 -13.68 2.35 0.25
CA ARG A 56 -13.97 3.78 0.01
C ARG A 56 -13.44 4.71 1.12
N PRO A 57 -12.16 4.60 1.51
CA PRO A 57 -11.57 5.33 2.63
C PRO A 57 -11.74 6.85 2.58
N TYR A 58 -11.67 7.50 1.39
CA TYR A 58 -11.95 8.94 1.29
C TYR A 58 -13.38 9.28 1.69
N HIS A 59 -14.35 8.45 1.31
CA HIS A 59 -15.76 8.67 1.66
C HIS A 59 -15.99 8.39 3.14
N ASP A 60 -15.34 7.36 3.68
CA ASP A 60 -15.43 7.01 5.10
C ASP A 60 -14.84 8.12 5.99
N ALA A 61 -13.67 8.64 5.63
CA ALA A 61 -13.05 9.78 6.31
C ALA A 61 -13.86 11.08 6.16
N PHE A 62 -14.50 11.29 5.00
CA PHE A 62 -15.41 12.42 4.77
C PHE A 62 -16.69 12.31 5.60
N ALA A 63 -17.28 11.11 5.70
CA ALA A 63 -18.43 10.86 6.56
C ALA A 63 -18.10 11.10 8.04
N ALA A 64 -16.87 10.81 8.44
CA ALA A 64 -16.31 11.13 9.77
C ALA A 64 -15.97 12.62 9.95
N ARG A 65 -16.21 13.48 8.95
CA ARG A 65 -15.94 14.92 8.95
C ARG A 65 -14.48 15.28 9.19
N MET A 66 -13.56 14.43 8.74
CA MET A 66 -12.14 14.75 8.78
C MET A 66 -11.77 15.84 7.80
N LEU A 67 -10.68 16.54 8.11
CA LEU A 67 -10.05 17.52 7.21
C LEU A 67 -8.67 17.05 6.73
N ALA A 68 -8.24 15.86 7.15
CA ALA A 68 -6.99 15.23 6.76
C ALA A 68 -7.28 13.89 6.09
N TYR A 69 -6.63 13.67 4.96
CA TYR A 69 -6.77 12.50 4.10
C TYR A 69 -5.39 12.03 3.69
N GLY A 70 -5.30 10.87 3.07
CA GLY A 70 -3.99 10.37 2.64
C GLY A 70 -4.04 8.98 2.06
N ALA A 71 -2.86 8.40 1.92
CA ALA A 71 -2.64 7.06 1.42
C ALA A 71 -1.55 6.36 2.22
N THR A 72 -1.56 5.04 2.19
CA THR A 72 -0.63 4.18 2.91
C THR A 72 0.02 3.20 1.95
N CYS A 73 1.34 3.25 1.82
CA CYS A 73 2.13 2.24 1.13
C CYS A 73 2.61 1.20 2.14
N HIS A 74 2.36 -0.08 1.90
CA HIS A 74 2.66 -1.15 2.85
C HIS A 74 3.04 -2.46 2.16
N PHE A 75 3.74 -3.34 2.87
CA PHE A 75 3.91 -4.72 2.40
C PHE A 75 2.62 -5.51 2.57
N ILE A 76 2.35 -6.46 1.68
CA ILE A 76 1.34 -7.50 1.90
C ILE A 76 1.96 -8.66 2.68
N VAL A 77 1.30 -9.08 3.75
CA VAL A 77 1.62 -10.28 4.51
C VAL A 77 0.37 -11.14 4.55
N PRO A 78 0.44 -12.45 4.21
CA PRO A 78 -0.65 -13.36 4.45
C PRO A 78 -1.02 -13.34 5.94
N GLU A 79 -2.30 -13.22 6.26
CA GLU A 79 -2.86 -13.36 7.62
C GLU A 79 -2.73 -12.19 8.62
N LEU A 80 -2.29 -10.99 8.22
CA LEU A 80 -2.32 -9.83 9.13
C LEU A 80 -3.07 -8.63 8.55
N ASP A 81 -3.93 -8.04 9.39
CA ASP A 81 -4.74 -6.86 9.11
C ASP A 81 -3.99 -5.79 8.32
N ALA A 82 -4.67 -5.31 7.28
CA ALA A 82 -4.19 -4.49 6.18
C ALA A 82 -3.63 -3.13 6.62
N GLY A 83 -2.46 -3.07 7.27
CA GLY A 83 -1.79 -1.80 7.55
C GLY A 83 -0.65 -1.78 8.55
N ASN A 84 -0.39 -2.85 9.29
CA ASN A 84 0.69 -2.83 10.29
C ASN A 84 2.09 -2.80 9.65
N GLN A 85 2.23 -3.27 8.41
CA GLN A 85 3.48 -3.22 7.65
C GLN A 85 3.56 -1.96 6.78
N THR A 86 3.28 -0.81 7.38
CA THR A 86 3.34 0.51 6.71
C THR A 86 4.79 0.92 6.42
N ILE A 87 5.10 1.03 5.13
CA ILE A 87 6.39 1.51 4.62
C ILE A 87 6.42 3.04 4.65
N HIS A 88 5.34 3.66 4.17
CA HIS A 88 5.22 5.10 4.06
C HIS A 88 3.76 5.53 4.11
N GLN A 89 3.49 6.67 4.75
CA GLN A 89 2.19 7.34 4.72
C GLN A 89 2.39 8.79 4.32
N SER A 90 1.52 9.25 3.44
CA SER A 90 1.44 10.66 3.03
C SER A 90 0.05 11.17 3.33
N THR A 91 -0.01 12.42 3.77
CA THR A 91 -1.25 13.10 4.13
C THR A 91 -1.39 14.42 3.38
N PHE A 92 -2.64 14.83 3.17
CA PHE A 92 -3.00 16.16 2.73
C PHE A 92 -4.20 16.66 3.51
N CYS A 93 -4.30 17.97 3.68
CA CYS A 93 -5.39 18.62 4.40
C CYS A 93 -6.23 19.48 3.47
N VAL A 94 -7.52 19.57 3.75
CA VAL A 94 -8.47 20.36 2.96
C VAL A 94 -9.23 21.35 3.83
N ALA A 95 -9.73 22.42 3.20
CA ALA A 95 -10.54 23.40 3.91
C ALA A 95 -11.93 22.83 4.30
N PRO A 96 -12.54 23.30 5.40
CA PRO A 96 -13.93 22.97 5.71
C PRO A 96 -14.86 23.29 4.53
N GLY A 97 -15.74 22.35 4.18
CA GLY A 97 -16.68 22.51 3.05
C GLY A 97 -16.11 22.12 1.68
N THR A 98 -14.86 21.65 1.61
CA THR A 98 -14.32 21.04 0.37
C THR A 98 -15.19 19.85 -0.04
N ARG A 99 -15.55 19.75 -1.33
CA ARG A 99 -16.42 18.68 -1.80
C ARG A 99 -15.66 17.36 -1.90
N ILE A 100 -16.35 16.24 -1.63
CA ILE A 100 -15.75 14.90 -1.68
C ILE A 100 -15.10 14.60 -3.04
N GLU A 101 -15.66 15.09 -4.15
CA GLU A 101 -15.08 14.85 -5.48
C GLU A 101 -13.71 15.51 -5.64
N GLN A 102 -13.50 16.68 -5.02
CA GLN A 102 -12.21 17.38 -5.04
C GLN A 102 -11.18 16.65 -4.19
N ILE A 103 -11.59 16.15 -3.02
CA ILE A 103 -10.73 15.38 -2.11
C ILE A 103 -10.28 14.08 -2.79
N VAL A 104 -11.20 13.36 -3.43
CA VAL A 104 -10.88 12.13 -4.17
C VAL A 104 -9.95 12.43 -5.33
N HIS A 105 -10.18 13.50 -6.09
CA HIS A 105 -9.33 13.90 -7.20
C HIS A 105 -7.90 14.23 -6.76
N GLU A 106 -7.74 15.04 -5.71
CA GLU A 106 -6.41 15.36 -5.14
C GLU A 106 -5.72 14.10 -4.60
N GLY A 107 -6.47 13.23 -3.94
CA GLY A 107 -6.01 11.93 -3.49
C GLY A 107 -5.42 11.10 -4.62
N GLN A 108 -6.20 10.90 -5.69
CA GLN A 108 -5.86 10.03 -6.81
C GLN A 108 -4.74 10.57 -7.70
N GLU A 109 -4.77 11.85 -8.03
CA GLU A 109 -3.85 12.45 -9.01
C GLU A 109 -2.53 12.89 -8.38
N ILE A 110 -2.52 13.20 -7.08
CA ILE A 110 -1.37 13.84 -6.43
C ILE A 110 -0.86 13.00 -5.27
N ASN A 111 -1.70 12.73 -4.27
CA ASN A 111 -1.21 12.13 -3.02
C ASN A 111 -0.83 10.66 -3.17
N GLU A 112 -1.70 9.86 -3.77
CA GLU A 112 -1.53 8.41 -3.96
C GLU A 112 -0.27 8.06 -4.78
N PRO A 113 -0.01 8.66 -5.97
CA PRO A 113 1.20 8.37 -6.74
C PRO A 113 2.47 8.75 -5.98
N ARG A 114 2.48 9.91 -5.31
CA ARG A 114 3.61 10.34 -4.49
C ARG A 114 3.88 9.38 -3.34
N CYS A 115 2.82 8.94 -2.67
CA CYS A 115 2.92 7.96 -1.58
C CYS A 115 3.57 6.66 -2.03
N LEU A 116 3.13 6.16 -3.19
CA LEU A 116 3.61 4.89 -3.73
C LEU A 116 5.07 4.99 -4.18
N VAL A 117 5.42 6.05 -4.93
CA VAL A 117 6.79 6.27 -5.39
C VAL A 117 7.75 6.37 -4.21
N GLU A 118 7.41 7.14 -3.18
CA GLU A 118 8.27 7.25 -2.00
C GLU A 118 8.36 5.93 -1.23
N GLY A 119 7.25 5.20 -1.08
CA GLY A 119 7.26 3.88 -0.45
C GLY A 119 8.14 2.88 -1.18
N VAL A 120 8.02 2.78 -2.50
CA VAL A 120 8.85 1.90 -3.35
C VAL A 120 10.32 2.32 -3.27
N ARG A 121 10.62 3.62 -3.35
CA ARG A 121 11.99 4.16 -3.23
C ARG A 121 12.64 3.69 -1.94
N ARG A 122 11.96 3.80 -0.79
CA ARG A 122 12.50 3.35 0.51
C ARG A 122 12.87 1.87 0.54
N VAL A 123 12.10 1.03 -0.15
CA VAL A 123 12.38 -0.41 -0.24
C VAL A 123 13.57 -0.68 -1.16
N VAL A 124 13.58 -0.07 -2.35
CA VAL A 124 14.64 -0.26 -3.36
C VAL A 124 15.98 0.28 -2.87
N ASP A 125 15.98 1.45 -2.23
CA ASP A 125 17.16 2.07 -1.60
C ASP A 125 17.59 1.34 -0.31
N ARG A 126 16.88 0.27 0.06
CA ARG A 126 17.11 -0.54 1.25
C ARG A 126 17.08 0.29 2.54
N GLU A 127 16.32 1.37 2.62
CA GLU A 127 16.11 2.08 3.88
C GLU A 127 15.33 1.20 4.86
N VAL A 128 14.39 0.42 4.34
CA VAL A 128 13.48 -0.42 5.11
C VAL A 128 13.35 -1.81 4.50
N LYS A 129 13.10 -2.81 5.34
CA LYS A 129 12.78 -4.17 4.92
C LYS A 129 11.71 -4.77 5.82
N LEU A 130 10.98 -5.75 5.29
CA LEU A 130 10.11 -6.59 6.10
C LEU A 130 10.97 -7.62 6.84
N HIS A 131 10.83 -7.69 8.16
CA HIS A 131 11.40 -8.72 9.01
C HIS A 131 10.28 -9.38 9.82
N PHE A 132 9.97 -10.63 9.48
CA PHE A 132 8.75 -11.31 9.91
C PHE A 132 7.51 -10.46 9.61
N HIS A 133 6.82 -9.98 10.64
CA HIS A 133 5.59 -9.17 10.53
C HIS A 133 5.82 -7.67 10.76
N ARG A 134 7.08 -7.21 10.83
CA ARG A 134 7.45 -5.83 11.18
C ARG A 134 8.35 -5.22 10.13
N ILE A 135 8.20 -3.92 9.92
CA ILE A 135 9.17 -3.15 9.16
C ILE A 135 10.29 -2.71 10.07
N VAL A 136 11.53 -2.93 9.63
CA VAL A 136 12.75 -2.52 10.32
C VAL A 136 13.61 -1.69 9.36
N ALA A 137 14.36 -0.75 9.91
CA ALA A 137 15.42 -0.09 9.16
C ALA A 137 16.50 -1.11 8.79
N THR A 138 17.05 -1.02 7.58
CA THR A 138 18.13 -1.94 7.17
C THR A 138 19.49 -1.53 7.73
N PHE A 139 19.64 -0.27 8.17
CA PHE A 139 20.83 0.18 8.87
C PHE A 139 20.89 -0.48 10.25
N GLU A 140 21.90 -1.32 10.46
CA GLU A 140 22.31 -1.72 11.81
C GLU A 140 22.52 -0.44 12.63
N SER A 141 21.88 -0.37 13.80
CA SER A 141 22.30 0.55 14.84
C SER A 141 23.81 0.33 15.04
N ARG A 142 24.62 1.30 14.61
CA ARG A 142 25.98 1.43 15.14
C ARG A 142 25.91 1.70 16.63
#